data_AF-A0A101C6L5-F1
#
_entry.id   AF-A0A101C6L5-F1
#
_cell.length_a   1.000
_cell.length_b   1.000
_cell.length_c   1.000
_cell.angle_alpha   90.00
_cell.angle_beta   90.00
_cell.angle_gamma   90.00
#
_symmetry.space_group_name_H-M   'P 1'
#
loop_
_entity.id
_entity.type
_entity.pdbx_description
1 polymer ?
#
loop_
_entity_poly.entity_id
_entity_poly.type
_entity_poly.pdbx_seq_one_letter_code
_entity_poly.pdbx_strand_id
1 'polypeptide(L)'
;MGKKKYKKQLLNSLKSLGKSEYLILKSMTNLMIQRELKKNNITFKDGDTFSFKDNIFDYSEDKNVRKLAKLRRQMLKTMNKLVVKNKFKDKEIKFLS
;
A
#
# COMPACT_ATOMS: atom_id res chain seq x y z
N MET A 1 -0.94 -30.51 -15.04
CA MET A 1 -1.61 -29.18 -15.18
C MET A 1 -1.72 -28.37 -13.87
N GLY A 2 -1.73 -28.97 -12.68
CA GLY A 2 -1.93 -28.25 -11.40
C GLY A 2 -0.92 -27.14 -11.08
N LYS A 3 0.39 -27.35 -11.28
CA LYS A 3 1.44 -26.36 -10.97
C LYS A 3 1.29 -25.03 -11.73
N LYS A 4 0.90 -25.08 -13.02
CA LYS A 4 0.66 -23.88 -13.84
C LYS A 4 -0.58 -23.11 -13.37
N LYS A 5 -1.67 -23.82 -13.04
CA LYS A 5 -2.91 -23.22 -12.51
C LYS A 5 -2.69 -22.57 -11.14
N TYR A 6 -1.92 -23.21 -10.26
CA TYR A 6 -1.55 -22.67 -8.95
C TYR A 6 -0.72 -21.39 -9.08
N LYS A 7 0.33 -21.40 -9.92
CA LYS A 7 1.15 -20.21 -10.20
C LYS A 7 0.30 -19.03 -10.70
N LYS A 8 -0.63 -19.28 -11.63
CA LYS A 8 -1.55 -18.24 -12.13
C LYS A 8 -2.39 -17.63 -11.00
N GLN A 9 -2.89 -18.44 -10.08
CA GLN A 9 -3.65 -17.92 -8.95
C GLN A 9 -2.82 -17.15 -7.93
N LEU A 10 -1.57 -17.52 -7.71
CA LEU A 10 -0.65 -16.71 -6.90
C LEU A 10 -0.40 -15.33 -7.53
N LEU A 11 -0.22 -15.25 -8.85
CA LEU A 11 -0.06 -13.97 -9.55
C LEU A 11 -1.33 -13.11 -9.46
N ASN A 12 -2.51 -13.71 -9.61
CA ASN A 12 -3.78 -13.01 -9.41
C ASN A 12 -3.93 -12.49 -7.97
N SER A 13 -3.53 -13.29 -6.97
CA SER A 13 -3.57 -12.90 -5.56
C SER A 13 -2.63 -11.72 -5.29
N LEU A 14 -1.40 -11.76 -5.83
CA LEU A 14 -0.45 -10.64 -5.75
C LEU A 14 -1.02 -9.37 -6.39
N LYS A 15 -1.70 -9.49 -7.54
CA LYS A 15 -2.33 -8.34 -8.22
C LYS A 15 -3.43 -7.72 -7.35
N SER A 16 -4.26 -8.53 -6.71
CA SER A 16 -5.27 -8.04 -5.77
C SER A 16 -4.65 -7.39 -4.55
N LEU A 17 -3.61 -8.00 -3.96
CA LEU A 17 -2.88 -7.44 -2.82
C LEU A 17 -2.24 -6.09 -3.13
N GLY A 18 -1.63 -5.93 -4.31
CA GLY A 18 -1.07 -4.64 -4.74
C GLY A 18 -2.13 -3.55 -4.86
N LYS A 19 -3.30 -3.87 -5.42
CA LYS A 19 -4.43 -2.91 -5.47
C LYS A 19 -4.92 -2.53 -4.08
N SER A 20 -5.07 -3.52 -3.19
CA SER A 20 -5.51 -3.27 -1.81
C SER A 20 -4.49 -2.46 -1.02
N GLU A 21 -3.20 -2.72 -1.20
CA GLU A 21 -2.09 -1.96 -0.59
C GLU A 21 -2.16 -0.48 -1.00
N TYR A 22 -2.36 -0.21 -2.29
CA TYR A 22 -2.52 1.14 -2.82
C TYR A 22 -3.75 1.86 -2.24
N LEU A 23 -4.89 1.17 -2.13
CA LEU A 23 -6.10 1.73 -1.53
C LEU A 23 -5.91 2.07 -0.05
N ILE A 24 -5.15 1.23 0.69
CA ILE A 24 -4.81 1.50 2.09
C ILE A 24 -3.91 2.74 2.18
N LEU A 25 -2.88 2.84 1.33
CA LEU A 25 -2.02 4.03 1.28
C LEU A 25 -2.84 5.30 1.02
N LYS A 26 -3.69 5.29 -0.02
CA LYS A 26 -4.58 6.42 -0.33
C LYS A 26 -5.48 6.79 0.84
N SER A 27 -6.06 5.80 1.51
CA SER A 27 -6.92 6.02 2.68
C SER A 27 -6.17 6.66 3.84
N MET A 28 -4.96 6.18 4.15
CA MET A 28 -4.11 6.76 5.19
C MET A 28 -3.72 8.20 4.88
N THR A 29 -3.31 8.47 3.63
CA THR A 29 -2.98 9.82 3.14
C THR A 29 -4.17 10.76 3.33
N ASN A 30 -5.35 10.36 2.88
CA ASN A 30 -6.56 11.18 3.01
C ASN A 30 -6.92 11.46 4.47
N LEU A 31 -6.82 10.45 5.35
CA LEU A 31 -7.09 10.61 6.77
C LEU A 31 -6.11 11.59 7.43
N MET A 32 -4.83 11.51 7.10
CA MET A 32 -3.82 12.45 7.61
C MET A 32 -4.07 13.87 7.10
N ILE A 33 -4.27 14.04 5.80
CA ILE A 33 -4.59 15.33 5.16
C ILE A 33 -5.83 15.95 5.79
N GLN A 34 -6.93 15.21 5.93
CA GLN A 34 -8.16 15.70 6.56
C GLN A 34 -7.95 16.17 7.99
N ARG A 35 -7.08 15.49 8.74
CA ARG A 35 -6.77 15.88 10.12
C ARG A 35 -5.91 17.13 10.19
N GLU A 36 -4.91 17.25 9.33
CA GLU A 36 -4.06 18.45 9.22
C GLU A 36 -4.86 19.68 8.78
N LEU A 37 -5.76 19.53 7.80
CA LEU A 37 -6.69 20.58 7.37
C LEU A 37 -7.52 21.11 8.54
N LYS A 38 -8.11 20.19 9.33
CA LYS A 38 -8.93 20.54 10.49
C LYS A 38 -8.14 21.23 11.60
N LYS A 39 -6.88 20.83 11.82
CA LYS A 39 -6.05 21.40 12.90
C LYS A 39 -5.50 22.77 12.56
N ASN A 40 -5.06 22.95 11.31
CA ASN A 40 -4.26 24.11 10.92
C ASN A 40 -5.04 25.12 10.05
N ASN A 41 -6.35 24.91 9.86
CA ASN A 41 -7.22 25.72 9.01
C ASN A 41 -6.66 25.91 7.58
N ILE A 42 -5.88 24.92 7.13
CA ILE A 42 -5.24 24.93 5.81
C ILE A 42 -6.33 24.69 4.77
N THR A 43 -6.21 25.34 3.62
CA THR A 43 -7.05 25.07 2.44
C THR A 43 -6.12 24.61 1.33
N PHE A 44 -6.33 23.40 0.81
CA PHE A 44 -5.61 22.94 -0.37
C PHE A 44 -6.27 23.48 -1.63
N LYS A 45 -5.46 23.94 -2.58
CA LYS A 45 -5.90 24.32 -3.92
C LYS A 45 -5.65 23.18 -4.89
N ASP A 46 -6.46 23.09 -5.93
CA ASP A 46 -6.23 22.15 -7.01
C ASP A 46 -4.86 22.41 -7.63
N GLY A 47 -4.02 21.37 -7.69
CA GLY A 47 -2.63 21.46 -8.16
C GLY A 47 -1.58 21.42 -7.04
N ASP A 48 -1.97 21.55 -5.77
CA ASP A 48 -1.03 21.42 -4.66
C ASP A 48 -0.46 20.00 -4.56
N THR A 49 0.87 19.90 -4.44
CA THR A 49 1.59 18.62 -4.31
C THR A 49 2.11 18.45 -2.89
N PHE A 50 1.80 17.32 -2.27
CA PHE A 50 2.33 16.95 -0.95
C PHE A 50 3.28 15.78 -1.06
N SER A 51 4.46 15.94 -0.45
CA SER A 51 5.44 14.88 -0.30
C SER A 51 5.61 14.58 1.18
N PHE A 52 5.48 13.31 1.54
CA PHE A 52 5.75 12.83 2.89
C PHE A 52 6.53 11.53 2.82
N LYS A 53 7.40 11.32 3.80
CA LYS A 53 8.12 10.05 3.95
C LYS A 53 7.15 8.97 4.40
N ASP A 54 7.30 7.76 3.87
CA ASP A 54 6.40 6.63 4.17
C ASP A 54 6.33 6.30 5.67
N ASN A 55 7.42 6.54 6.41
CA ASN A 55 7.47 6.32 7.85
C ASN A 55 6.61 7.31 8.66
N ILE A 56 6.07 8.37 8.04
CA ILE A 56 5.21 9.35 8.73
C ILE A 56 3.94 8.69 9.27
N PHE A 57 3.43 7.67 8.58
CA PHE A 57 2.19 6.99 8.95
C PHE A 57 2.33 6.21 10.26
N ASP A 58 3.55 5.76 10.60
CA ASP A 58 3.80 5.01 11.83
C ASP A 58 3.79 5.91 13.07
N TYR A 59 4.10 7.18 12.90
CA TYR A 59 4.13 8.19 13.96
C TYR A 59 2.93 9.12 13.94
N SER A 60 1.98 8.91 13.02
CA SER A 60 0.74 9.67 12.97
C SER A 60 0.06 9.65 14.32
N GLU A 61 -0.40 10.80 14.80
CA GLU A 61 -1.19 10.87 16.03
C GLU A 61 -2.47 10.04 15.94
N ASP A 62 -2.97 9.74 14.74
CA ASP A 62 -4.20 8.98 14.53
C ASP A 62 -3.93 7.48 14.71
N LYS A 63 -4.54 6.89 15.75
CA LYS A 63 -4.44 5.45 16.04
C LYS A 63 -4.90 4.59 14.84
N ASN A 64 -5.88 5.05 14.07
CA ASN A 64 -6.40 4.32 12.92
C ASN A 64 -5.39 4.33 11.77
N VAL A 65 -4.76 5.47 11.50
CA VAL A 65 -3.67 5.58 10.51
C VAL A 65 -2.52 4.64 10.88
N ARG A 66 -2.10 4.62 12.16
CA ARG A 66 -1.05 3.69 12.61
C ARG A 66 -1.41 2.22 12.44
N LYS A 67 -2.67 1.85 12.70
CA LYS A 67 -3.17 0.47 12.47
C LYS A 67 -3.11 0.10 10.99
N LEU A 68 -3.55 0.99 10.11
CA LEU A 68 -3.51 0.79 8.66
C LEU A 68 -2.06 0.69 8.16
N ALA A 69 -1.14 1.51 8.69
CA ALA A 69 0.27 1.48 8.33
C ALA A 69 0.92 0.13 8.68
N LYS A 70 0.61 -0.39 9.87
CA LYS A 70 1.06 -1.71 10.32
C LYS A 70 0.53 -2.83 9.41
N LEU A 71 -0.75 -2.78 9.03
CA LEU A 71 -1.34 -3.75 8.09
C LEU A 71 -0.65 -3.70 6.73
N ARG A 72 -0.47 -2.49 6.17
CA ARG A 72 0.21 -2.26 4.89
C ARG A 72 1.61 -2.86 4.88
N ARG A 73 2.41 -2.63 5.93
CA ARG A 73 3.75 -3.23 6.08
C ARG A 73 3.72 -4.76 6.10
N GLN A 74 2.74 -5.35 6.79
CA GLN A 74 2.55 -6.80 6.80
C GLN A 74 2.18 -7.35 5.42
N MET A 75 1.33 -6.62 4.67
CA MET A 75 0.99 -6.97 3.28
C MET A 75 2.23 -6.95 2.39
N LEU A 76 3.00 -5.86 2.40
CA LEU A 76 4.23 -5.74 1.61
C LEU A 76 5.24 -6.86 1.93
N LYS A 77 5.47 -7.14 3.21
CA LYS A 77 6.34 -8.24 3.65
C LYS A 77 5.85 -9.59 3.15
N THR A 78 4.53 -9.81 3.16
CA THR A 78 3.91 -11.07 2.69
C THR A 78 4.00 -11.19 1.18
N MET A 79 3.69 -10.12 0.43
CA MET A 79 3.84 -10.07 -1.02
C MET A 79 5.28 -10.37 -1.45
N ASN A 80 6.27 -9.73 -0.80
CA ASN A 80 7.67 -9.98 -1.08
C ASN A 80 8.06 -11.46 -0.82
N LYS A 81 7.61 -12.03 0.30
CA LYS A 81 7.81 -13.47 0.60
C LYS A 81 7.20 -14.37 -0.48
N LEU A 82 6.01 -14.05 -0.99
CA LEU A 82 5.36 -14.81 -2.06
C LEU A 82 6.16 -14.73 -3.36
N VAL A 83 6.66 -13.55 -3.73
CA VAL A 83 7.50 -13.34 -4.91
C VAL A 83 8.80 -14.14 -4.81
N VAL A 84 9.54 -13.97 -3.71
CA VAL A 84 10.85 -14.61 -3.50
C VAL A 84 10.73 -16.13 -3.45
N LYS A 85 9.80 -16.67 -2.65
CA LYS A 85 9.63 -18.13 -2.51
C LYS A 85 9.25 -18.82 -3.81
N ASN A 86 8.45 -18.15 -4.65
CA ASN A 86 7.98 -18.71 -5.92
C ASN A 86 8.88 -18.37 -7.12
N LYS A 87 9.98 -17.63 -6.89
CA LYS A 87 10.97 -17.22 -7.91
C LYS A 87 10.29 -16.59 -9.14
N PHE A 88 9.33 -15.69 -8.93
CA PHE A 88 8.67 -14.98 -10.02
C PHE A 88 9.67 -14.07 -10.73
N LYS A 89 9.65 -14.06 -12.06
CA LYS A 89 10.49 -13.17 -12.87
C LYS A 89 9.87 -11.77 -12.87
N ASP A 90 10.69 -10.73 -13.01
CA ASP A 90 10.22 -9.33 -13.05
C ASP A 90 9.11 -9.11 -14.07
N LYS A 91 9.23 -9.75 -15.25
CA LYS A 91 8.20 -9.71 -16.30
C LYS A 91 6.83 -10.24 -15.87
N GLU A 92 6.78 -11.13 -14.88
CA GLU A 92 5.56 -11.73 -14.35
C GLU A 92 4.92 -10.87 -13.25
N ILE A 93 5.65 -9.90 -12.68
CA ILE A 93 5.22 -9.05 -11.58
C ILE A 93 5.22 -7.56 -11.93
N LYS A 94 5.35 -7.18 -13.21
CA LYS A 94 5.32 -5.78 -13.68
C LYS A 94 4.12 -4.97 -13.19
N PHE A 95 3.01 -5.61 -12.85
CA PHE A 95 1.83 -4.97 -12.31
C PHE A 95 1.98 -4.53 -10.83
N LEU A 96 3.09 -4.87 -10.17
CA LEU A 96 3.45 -4.43 -8.82
C LEU A 96 4.45 -3.26 -8.83
N SER A 97 4.95 -2.87 -10.01
CA SER A 97 5.88 -1.76 -10.21
C SER A 97 5.14 -0.45 -10.44
#